data_AF-A0A0B6ZLC7-F1
#
_entry.id   AF-A0A0B6ZLC7-F1
#
_cell.length_a   1.000
_cell.length_b   1.000
_cell.length_c   1.000
_cell.angle_alpha   90.00
_cell.angle_beta   90.00
_cell.angle_gamma   90.00
#
_symmetry.space_group_name_H-M   'P 1'
#
loop_
_entity.id
_entity.type
_entity.pdbx_description
1 polymer ?
#
loop_
_entity_poly.entity_id
_entity_poly.type
_entity_poly.pdbx_seq_one_letter_code
_entity_poly.pdbx_strand_id
1 'polypeptide(L)'
;NFDFEGAVAQNEVSVRDAYTALVRETNTYFKQELPYSQISVDVGWKANVDVRFFDYQGLADNSDLLFVMAYDEQSQIFGECLAGPNSAVAAAAEGLDSYLMGFGNISPNKLVLGIPWYGYIYPCLKIEGDKCYIREVPFRGVNCSDAAGGQYDYIFIHKLLQTMPENYRWNVSSSTPYITYQNPVTNLSYQIQYDDPQSLKIKYDLADKMGLRGVGMWNIDSLDYSDSSVGRAIRDAMFGALPSYNGPNRTFAGSSGLKSKCPCSNPDWCNPITDTKRKEVYAFCLANDENYWNKFDWSKITTICMYGYVNTSLMCLAHSHNVRVVSLGIVQLITMITPALREIWISEQLQIVQDNFLDGLNFDVEMTITPQQKEISDAYTALVTETSTAFKKALPYSQISVDVIHDAFSKLCAYDYPALAAAVDFLFIMAYDEYGFSQVGPNSDFTITNQSIDSYIKSNISTDKLVLGLPWYGYIYECAKLIEDNCTMNSSKQGQSQQYIYVTLVKLLETMPEKYRWNVTSCTPYFTYTNSVEDMMNQDGKTYQVQYDDPKSLKIKYDLAASRGLRGVGMWAIDYLDYSDTAKGEAMRQAMFAQLPSHGGLSPH
;
A
#
# COMPACT_ATOMS: atom_id res chain seq x y z
N ASN A 1 -13.76 10.22 14.27
CA ASN A 1 -12.37 10.47 14.67
C ASN A 1 -11.77 11.48 13.72
N PHE A 2 -11.12 12.53 14.21
CA PHE A 2 -10.35 13.46 13.38
C PHE A 2 -8.87 13.12 13.52
N ASP A 3 -8.22 12.79 12.41
CA ASP A 3 -6.80 12.45 12.35
C ASP A 3 -6.09 13.39 11.36
N PHE A 4 -5.97 14.66 11.75
CA PHE A 4 -5.31 15.67 10.94
C PHE A 4 -3.87 15.88 11.41
N GLU A 5 -2.93 15.32 10.66
CA GLU A 5 -1.50 15.33 10.97
C GLU A 5 -0.67 16.39 10.21
N GLY A 6 -1.35 17.28 9.50
CA GLY A 6 -0.74 18.35 8.73
C GLY A 6 0.11 19.28 9.60
N ALA A 7 1.21 19.80 9.04
CA ALA A 7 1.96 20.86 9.69
C ALA A 7 1.11 22.14 9.75
N VAL A 8 1.11 22.79 10.90
CA VAL A 8 0.51 24.11 11.12
C VAL A 8 1.51 24.90 11.94
N ALA A 9 2.23 25.81 11.28
CA ALA A 9 3.24 26.63 11.92
C ALA A 9 2.64 27.56 12.96
N GLN A 10 3.46 28.00 13.92
CA GLN A 10 3.01 28.83 15.05
C GLN A 10 2.30 30.12 14.63
N ASN A 11 2.63 30.67 13.46
CA ASN A 11 2.02 31.87 12.90
C ASN A 11 0.78 31.61 12.04
N GLU A 12 0.43 30.36 11.72
CA GLU A 12 -0.72 29.97 10.90
C GLU A 12 -2.01 29.88 11.72
N VAL A 13 -2.33 30.97 12.42
CA VAL A 13 -3.47 31.07 13.33
C VAL A 13 -4.81 30.79 12.63
N SER A 14 -4.99 31.22 11.38
CA SER A 14 -6.24 30.99 10.65
C SER A 14 -6.50 29.51 10.35
N VAL A 15 -5.47 28.73 10.02
CA VAL A 15 -5.58 27.29 9.75
C VAL A 15 -5.86 26.55 11.05
N ARG A 16 -5.12 26.91 12.12
CA ARG A 16 -5.34 26.38 13.47
C ARG A 16 -6.78 26.59 13.93
N ASP A 17 -7.27 27.82 13.86
CA ASP A 17 -8.60 28.18 14.36
C ASP A 17 -9.70 27.55 13.49
N ALA A 18 -9.48 27.40 12.17
CA ALA A 18 -10.38 26.71 11.26
C ALA A 18 -10.52 25.22 11.61
N TYR A 19 -9.43 24.54 11.96
CA TYR A 19 -9.48 23.13 12.37
C TYR A 19 -10.30 22.97 13.67
N THR A 20 -10.05 23.80 14.68
CA THR A 20 -10.83 23.79 15.93
C THR A 20 -12.32 24.10 15.68
N ALA A 21 -12.62 25.05 14.79
CA ALA A 21 -13.99 25.36 14.41
C ALA A 21 -14.70 24.17 13.75
N LEU A 22 -14.02 23.46 12.85
CA LEU A 22 -14.55 22.26 12.19
C LEU A 22 -14.89 21.16 13.21
N VAL A 23 -14.00 20.91 14.18
CA VAL A 23 -14.25 19.92 15.25
C VAL A 23 -15.48 20.33 16.08
N ARG A 24 -15.58 21.60 16.47
CA ARG A 24 -16.73 22.14 17.22
C ARG A 24 -18.05 22.01 16.45
N GLU A 25 -18.07 22.42 15.19
CA GLU A 25 -19.27 22.38 14.35
C GLU A 25 -19.73 20.95 14.12
N THR A 26 -18.78 20.05 13.85
CA THR A 26 -19.06 18.61 13.69
C THR A 26 -19.63 18.03 14.99
N ASN A 27 -18.99 18.28 16.13
CA ASN A 27 -19.49 17.77 17.41
C ASN A 27 -20.88 18.32 17.72
N THR A 28 -21.11 19.62 17.50
CA THR A 28 -22.42 20.24 17.70
C THR A 28 -23.50 19.56 16.87
N TYR A 29 -23.26 19.39 15.57
CA TYR A 29 -24.22 18.76 14.66
C TYR A 29 -24.43 17.27 14.98
N PHE A 30 -23.36 16.52 15.23
CA PHE A 30 -23.43 15.10 15.56
C PHE A 30 -24.17 14.86 16.86
N LYS A 31 -24.01 15.70 17.89
CA LYS A 31 -24.75 15.54 19.15
C LYS A 31 -26.22 15.94 19.02
N GLN A 32 -26.58 16.78 18.05
CA GLN A 32 -27.98 17.10 17.74
C GLN A 32 -28.70 15.91 17.10
N GLU A 33 -28.09 15.29 16.08
CA GLU A 33 -28.70 14.17 15.34
C GLU A 33 -28.50 12.81 16.04
N LEU A 34 -27.36 12.65 16.72
CA LEU A 34 -26.92 11.42 17.38
C LEU A 34 -26.41 11.76 18.80
N PRO A 35 -27.30 11.95 19.80
CA PRO A 35 -26.93 12.44 21.14
C PRO A 35 -25.85 11.64 21.89
N TYR A 36 -25.67 10.37 21.52
CA TYR A 36 -24.68 9.45 22.12
C TYR A 36 -23.47 9.19 21.22
N SER A 37 -23.31 9.93 20.12
CA SER A 37 -22.13 9.85 19.27
C SER A 37 -20.86 10.19 20.06
N GLN A 38 -19.71 9.72 19.60
CA GLN A 38 -18.40 10.08 20.18
C GLN A 38 -17.56 10.76 19.11
N ILE A 39 -16.99 11.92 19.45
CA ILE A 39 -16.01 12.63 18.64
C ILE A 39 -14.66 12.56 19.34
N SER A 40 -13.69 11.93 18.70
CA SER A 40 -12.29 11.90 19.14
C SER A 40 -11.42 12.69 18.16
N VAL A 41 -10.31 13.20 18.66
CA VAL A 41 -9.28 13.88 17.88
C VAL A 41 -7.92 13.27 18.23
N ASP A 42 -7.19 12.84 17.21
CA ASP A 42 -5.84 12.34 17.37
C ASP A 42 -4.87 13.53 17.45
N VAL A 43 -3.93 13.46 18.40
CA VAL A 43 -2.90 14.48 18.61
C VAL A 43 -1.54 13.82 18.71
N GLY A 44 -0.49 14.50 18.25
CA GLY A 44 0.87 13.93 18.24
C GLY A 44 1.35 13.51 19.64
N TRP A 45 2.37 12.66 19.70
CA TRP A 45 2.90 12.14 20.97
C TRP A 45 3.23 13.22 21.99
N LYS A 46 3.61 14.42 21.53
CA LYS A 46 3.86 15.62 22.34
C LYS A 46 3.25 16.86 21.70
N ALA A 47 2.76 17.79 22.52
CA ALA A 47 2.22 19.05 22.03
C ALA A 47 3.26 19.83 21.22
N ASN A 48 2.83 20.34 20.06
CA ASN A 48 3.63 21.08 19.07
C ASN A 48 4.74 20.29 18.38
N VAL A 49 4.82 18.97 18.58
CA VAL A 49 5.77 18.13 17.82
C VAL A 49 5.47 18.20 16.32
N ASP A 50 6.49 18.01 15.49
CA ASP A 50 6.37 18.00 14.04
C ASP A 50 5.76 19.29 13.46
N VAL A 51 5.94 20.45 14.13
CA VAL A 51 5.34 21.71 13.67
C VAL A 51 3.81 21.63 13.65
N ARG A 52 3.19 20.89 14.59
CA ARG A 52 1.73 20.82 14.75
C ARG A 52 1.27 21.79 15.85
N PHE A 53 1.27 23.10 15.59
CA PHE A 53 0.88 24.11 16.58
C PHE A 53 -0.65 24.31 16.65
N PHE A 54 -1.35 23.28 17.13
CA PHE A 54 -2.82 23.28 17.26
C PHE A 54 -3.32 23.99 18.53
N ASP A 55 -4.61 24.37 18.52
CA ASP A 55 -5.30 24.83 19.73
C ASP A 55 -5.79 23.61 20.53
N TYR A 56 -4.89 23.00 21.31
CA TYR A 56 -5.16 21.75 22.02
C TYR A 56 -6.26 21.86 23.08
N GLN A 57 -6.36 23.01 23.78
CA GLN A 57 -7.48 23.25 24.71
C GLN A 57 -8.79 23.33 23.94
N GLY A 58 -8.85 24.11 22.86
CA GLY A 58 -10.05 24.21 22.03
C GLY A 58 -10.47 22.86 21.43
N LEU A 59 -9.52 22.05 20.97
CA LEU A 59 -9.79 20.69 20.49
C LEU A 59 -10.33 19.80 21.61
N ALA A 60 -9.75 19.85 22.82
CA ALA A 60 -10.25 19.08 23.96
C ALA A 60 -11.66 19.51 24.37
N ASP A 61 -11.94 20.81 24.44
CA ASP A 61 -13.24 21.36 24.84
C ASP A 61 -14.35 20.97 23.86
N ASN A 62 -14.00 20.79 22.58
CA ASN A 62 -14.94 20.53 21.50
C ASN A 62 -14.96 19.08 21.00
N SER A 63 -14.27 18.17 21.66
CA SER A 63 -14.31 16.72 21.41
C SER A 63 -14.78 15.98 22.66
N ASP A 64 -14.99 14.66 22.60
CA ASP A 64 -15.18 13.83 23.78
C ASP A 64 -13.82 13.49 24.41
N LEU A 65 -12.82 13.15 23.61
CA LEU A 65 -11.46 12.82 24.05
C LEU A 65 -10.41 13.24 23.01
N LEU A 66 -9.18 13.44 23.49
CA LEU A 66 -7.99 13.46 22.67
C LEU A 66 -7.28 12.10 22.78
N PHE A 67 -6.93 11.53 21.64
CA PHE A 67 -6.11 10.33 21.56
C PHE A 67 -4.66 10.75 21.32
N VAL A 68 -3.82 10.61 22.35
CA VAL A 68 -2.41 10.99 22.28
C VAL A 68 -1.65 9.86 21.61
N MET A 69 -1.18 10.08 20.39
CA MET A 69 -0.45 9.12 19.58
C MET A 69 0.99 8.97 20.09
N ALA A 70 1.20 8.36 21.27
CA ALA A 70 2.51 8.19 21.90
C ALA A 70 3.32 7.06 21.25
N TYR A 71 3.54 7.20 19.95
CA TYR A 71 4.31 6.35 19.04
C TYR A 71 4.86 7.23 17.92
N ASP A 72 5.75 6.66 17.08
CA ASP A 72 6.54 7.41 16.11
C ASP A 72 7.31 8.57 16.78
N GLU A 73 7.78 8.33 18.01
CA GLU A 73 8.48 9.36 18.81
C GLU A 73 9.83 9.76 18.21
N GLN A 74 10.29 9.02 17.20
CA GLN A 74 11.48 9.30 16.40
C GLN A 74 11.14 10.07 15.10
N SER A 75 9.93 10.61 14.96
CA SER A 75 9.54 11.47 13.82
C SER A 75 10.52 12.64 13.63
N GLN A 76 11.06 13.17 14.73
CA GLN A 76 12.14 14.15 14.75
C GLN A 76 13.30 13.72 15.65
N ILE A 77 14.44 13.40 15.04
CA ILE A 77 15.66 13.00 15.78
C ILE A 77 16.58 14.21 15.89
N PHE A 78 16.77 14.69 17.12
CA PHE A 78 17.70 15.76 17.43
C PHE A 78 19.07 15.20 17.83
N GLY A 79 20.11 15.48 17.04
CA GLY A 79 21.49 15.06 17.32
C GLY A 79 22.00 13.97 16.37
N GLU A 80 22.65 12.94 16.92
CA GLU A 80 23.13 11.81 16.12
C GLU A 80 21.94 11.06 15.49
N CYS A 81 22.02 10.74 14.20
CA CYS A 81 21.03 9.88 13.54
C CYS A 81 21.17 8.44 14.03
N LEU A 82 20.37 8.08 15.04
CA LEU A 82 20.36 6.76 15.66
C LEU A 82 18.97 6.14 15.56
N ALA A 83 18.91 4.83 15.33
CA ALA A 83 17.68 4.09 15.57
C ALA A 83 17.32 4.18 17.06
N GLY A 84 16.04 4.44 17.34
CA GLY A 84 15.55 4.65 18.69
C GLY A 84 14.20 3.98 18.93
N PRO A 85 13.77 3.89 20.20
CA PRO A 85 12.48 3.29 20.56
C PRO A 85 11.33 4.02 19.86
N ASN A 86 10.38 3.24 19.33
CA ASN A 86 9.17 3.78 18.69
C ASN A 86 8.29 4.54 19.70
N SER A 87 8.22 4.02 20.91
CA SER A 87 7.45 4.59 22.02
C SER A 87 8.22 4.32 23.32
N ALA A 88 8.97 5.28 23.84
CA ALA A 88 9.67 5.19 25.11
C ALA A 88 8.76 5.68 26.24
N VAL A 89 8.78 4.99 27.40
CA VAL A 89 7.94 5.40 28.54
C VAL A 89 8.22 6.84 29.00
N ALA A 90 9.47 7.30 28.90
CA ALA A 90 9.86 8.65 29.31
C ALA A 90 9.31 9.73 28.35
N ALA A 91 9.35 9.49 27.05
CA ALA A 91 8.83 10.42 26.05
C ALA A 91 7.30 10.43 26.05
N ALA A 92 6.64 9.28 26.23
CA ALA A 92 5.20 9.20 26.46
C ALA A 92 4.77 10.03 27.68
N ALA A 93 5.50 9.93 28.80
CA ALA A 93 5.23 10.74 29.99
C ALA A 93 5.42 12.24 29.74
N GLU A 94 6.53 12.64 29.10
CA GLU A 94 6.79 14.04 28.73
C GLU A 94 5.71 14.60 27.80
N GLY A 95 5.29 13.80 26.82
CA GLY A 95 4.22 14.13 25.89
C GLY A 95 2.90 14.38 26.59
N LEU A 96 2.48 13.47 27.48
CA LEU A 96 1.29 13.64 28.31
C LEU A 96 1.35 14.88 29.20
N ASP A 97 2.48 15.12 29.87
CA ASP A 97 2.67 16.32 30.71
C ASP A 97 2.53 17.62 29.90
N SER A 98 2.97 17.62 28.63
CA SER A 98 2.81 18.79 27.76
C SER A 98 1.34 19.15 27.50
N TYR A 99 0.44 18.17 27.44
CA TYR A 99 -1.01 18.39 27.30
C TYR A 99 -1.67 18.76 28.64
N LEU A 100 -1.30 18.04 29.70
CA LEU A 100 -1.89 18.21 31.04
C LEU A 100 -1.50 19.53 31.70
N MET A 101 -0.27 20.00 31.51
CA MET A 101 0.28 21.14 32.26
C MET A 101 0.90 22.22 31.36
N GLY A 102 1.34 21.86 30.15
CA GLY A 102 2.08 22.78 29.27
C GLY A 102 1.19 23.69 28.43
N PHE A 103 0.36 23.13 27.56
CA PHE A 103 -0.28 23.86 26.46
C PHE A 103 -1.80 23.90 26.49
N GLY A 104 -2.45 23.06 27.30
CA GLY A 104 -3.92 23.03 27.33
C GLY A 104 -4.54 22.77 28.69
N ASN A 105 -3.78 22.72 29.79
CA ASN A 105 -4.29 22.38 31.13
C ASN A 105 -5.39 21.29 31.10
N ILE A 106 -5.20 20.29 30.22
CA ILE A 106 -6.29 19.43 29.77
C ILE A 106 -6.59 18.46 30.90
N SER A 107 -7.86 18.25 31.21
CA SER A 107 -8.23 17.27 32.23
C SER A 107 -7.72 15.87 31.85
N PRO A 108 -7.08 15.11 32.76
CA PRO A 108 -6.67 13.73 32.50
C PRO A 108 -7.79 12.84 31.93
N ASN A 109 -9.04 13.07 32.36
CA ASN A 109 -10.25 12.37 31.86
C ASN A 109 -10.60 12.67 30.40
N LYS A 110 -9.85 13.55 29.72
CA LYS A 110 -9.97 13.84 28.28
C LYS A 110 -8.90 13.14 27.45
N LEU A 111 -7.83 12.63 28.05
CA LEU A 111 -6.71 12.03 27.33
C LEU A 111 -6.82 10.51 27.33
N VAL A 112 -6.64 9.91 26.16
CA VAL A 112 -6.41 8.47 25.98
C VAL A 112 -4.97 8.30 25.50
N LEU A 113 -4.18 7.47 26.18
CA LEU A 113 -2.82 7.16 25.78
C LEU A 113 -2.82 6.10 24.66
N GLY A 114 -2.57 6.51 23.43
CA GLY A 114 -2.37 5.63 22.29
C GLY A 114 -0.94 5.11 22.21
N ILE A 115 -0.76 3.79 22.06
CA ILE A 115 0.56 3.15 21.97
C ILE A 115 0.66 2.18 20.79
N PRO A 116 1.87 1.84 20.31
CA PRO A 116 2.01 1.08 19.07
C PRO A 116 1.94 -0.42 19.32
N TRP A 117 1.20 -1.13 18.48
CA TRP A 117 1.29 -2.59 18.31
C TRP A 117 2.15 -2.94 17.09
N TYR A 118 3.16 -2.13 16.83
CA TYR A 118 4.11 -2.25 15.74
C TYR A 118 5.47 -1.72 16.19
N GLY A 119 6.49 -1.90 15.35
CA GLY A 119 7.80 -1.32 15.54
C GLY A 119 8.43 -0.86 14.23
N TYR A 120 9.68 -0.42 14.32
CA TYR A 120 10.49 -0.02 13.18
C TYR A 120 11.68 -0.94 13.00
N ILE A 121 11.99 -1.25 11.74
CA ILE A 121 13.21 -1.94 11.35
C ILE A 121 14.12 -0.93 10.64
N TYR A 122 15.27 -0.66 11.25
CA TYR A 122 16.25 0.28 10.76
C TYR A 122 17.45 -0.44 10.15
N PRO A 123 17.79 -0.20 8.88
CA PRO A 123 19.10 -0.56 8.34
C PRO A 123 20.19 0.26 9.04
N CYS A 124 21.17 -0.41 9.65
CA CYS A 124 22.28 0.23 10.32
C CYS A 124 23.44 0.44 9.34
N LEU A 125 23.88 1.68 9.18
CA LEU A 125 25.13 2.04 8.51
C LEU A 125 26.33 1.51 9.29
N LYS A 126 26.21 1.52 10.63
CA LYS A 126 27.22 1.07 11.57
C LYS A 126 26.56 0.69 12.89
N ILE A 127 27.11 -0.32 13.55
CA ILE A 127 26.76 -0.66 14.93
C ILE A 127 27.96 -0.39 15.83
N GLU A 128 27.74 0.35 16.92
CA GLU A 128 28.72 0.57 17.99
C GLU A 128 28.05 0.28 19.34
N GLY A 129 28.34 -0.89 19.92
CA GLY A 129 27.64 -1.34 21.13
C GLY A 129 26.16 -1.59 20.85
N ASP A 130 25.27 -0.84 21.51
CA ASP A 130 23.83 -0.85 21.31
C ASP A 130 23.34 0.21 20.29
N LYS A 131 24.22 1.10 19.83
CA LYS A 131 23.87 2.15 18.87
C LYS A 131 23.85 1.63 17.44
N CYS A 132 22.73 1.86 16.75
CA CYS A 132 22.59 1.67 15.31
C CYS A 132 22.54 3.04 14.62
N TYR A 133 23.59 3.37 13.86
CA TYR A 133 23.65 4.59 13.09
C TYR A 133 22.81 4.45 11.82
N ILE A 134 21.87 5.36 11.62
CA ILE A 134 20.93 5.34 10.48
C ILE A 134 21.25 6.47 9.49
N ARG A 135 20.77 6.31 8.26
CA ARG A 135 20.92 7.33 7.22
C ARG A 135 20.15 8.60 7.58
N GLU A 136 20.64 9.74 7.10
CA GLU A 136 19.92 11.01 7.20
C GLU A 136 18.66 10.98 6.33
N VAL A 137 17.52 11.27 6.96
CA VAL A 137 16.24 11.50 6.29
C VAL A 137 15.64 12.75 6.92
N PRO A 138 15.78 13.92 6.29
CA PRO A 138 15.30 15.15 6.87
C PRO A 138 13.78 15.16 7.01
N PHE A 139 13.29 15.64 8.16
CA PHE A 139 11.87 15.80 8.41
C PHE A 139 11.62 17.07 9.22
N ARG A 140 10.80 17.98 8.67
CA ARG A 140 10.31 19.19 9.35
C ARG A 140 11.35 19.92 10.23
N GLY A 141 12.53 20.19 9.68
CA GLY A 141 13.57 21.00 10.35
C GLY A 141 14.66 20.22 11.10
N VAL A 142 14.62 18.89 11.11
CA VAL A 142 15.72 18.03 11.57
C VAL A 142 16.33 17.23 10.41
N ASN A 143 17.55 16.73 10.60
CA ASN A 143 18.29 15.97 9.59
C ASN A 143 17.95 14.48 9.55
N CYS A 144 17.38 13.94 10.63
CA CYS A 144 17.05 12.52 10.73
C CYS A 144 15.66 12.30 11.34
N SER A 145 15.02 11.23 10.90
CA SER A 145 13.74 10.75 11.38
C SER A 145 13.65 9.22 11.28
N ASP A 146 12.61 8.67 11.89
CA ASP A 146 12.16 7.29 11.74
C ASP A 146 11.95 6.82 10.29
N ALA A 147 11.70 7.74 9.34
CA ALA A 147 11.62 7.46 7.90
C ALA A 147 12.93 6.88 7.30
N ALA A 148 14.01 6.83 8.07
CA ALA A 148 15.20 6.05 7.73
C ALA A 148 14.94 4.53 7.80
N GLY A 149 14.01 4.08 8.64
CA GLY A 149 13.53 2.71 8.77
C GLY A 149 12.18 2.50 8.09
N GLY A 150 11.56 1.35 8.35
CA GLY A 150 10.18 1.06 7.93
C GLY A 150 9.36 0.50 9.09
N GLN A 151 8.06 0.72 9.06
CA GLN A 151 7.09 0.25 10.05
C GLN A 151 6.71 -1.23 9.79
N TYR A 152 6.64 -2.03 10.85
CA TYR A 152 6.28 -3.46 10.79
C TYR A 152 5.36 -3.83 11.96
N ASP A 153 4.26 -4.52 11.66
CA ASP A 153 3.33 -5.02 12.66
C ASP A 153 4.00 -5.96 13.68
N TYR A 154 3.50 -5.97 14.91
CA TYR A 154 4.02 -6.82 15.97
C TYR A 154 4.03 -8.31 15.57
N ILE A 155 3.05 -8.78 14.80
CA ILE A 155 3.03 -10.15 14.27
C ILE A 155 4.30 -10.51 13.51
N PHE A 156 4.78 -9.60 12.65
CA PHE A 156 5.99 -9.80 11.89
C PHE A 156 7.21 -9.86 12.81
N ILE A 157 7.33 -8.88 13.72
CA ILE A 157 8.47 -8.75 14.63
C ILE A 157 8.54 -9.96 15.59
N HIS A 158 7.40 -10.41 16.10
CA HIS A 158 7.29 -11.58 16.96
C HIS A 158 7.77 -12.85 16.24
N LYS A 159 7.30 -13.09 15.01
CA LYS A 159 7.73 -14.24 14.18
C LYS A 159 9.22 -14.19 13.90
N LEU A 160 9.72 -13.01 13.53
CA LEU A 160 11.15 -12.82 13.30
C LEU A 160 11.97 -13.12 14.57
N LEU A 161 11.53 -12.65 15.74
CA LEU A 161 12.17 -12.97 17.01
C LEU A 161 12.18 -14.48 17.31
N GLN A 162 11.12 -15.21 16.97
CA GLN A 162 11.09 -16.67 17.13
C GLN A 162 12.18 -17.39 16.31
N THR A 163 12.61 -16.80 15.19
CA THR A 163 13.71 -17.37 14.38
C THR A 163 15.10 -17.04 14.92
N MET A 164 15.22 -16.04 15.80
CA MET A 164 16.49 -15.58 16.38
C MET A 164 16.32 -15.08 17.83
N PRO A 165 15.88 -15.93 18.76
CA PRO A 165 15.53 -15.53 20.13
C PRO A 165 16.73 -14.96 20.91
N GLU A 166 17.95 -15.37 20.57
CA GLU A 166 19.19 -14.88 21.16
C GLU A 166 19.51 -13.41 20.85
N ASN A 167 18.81 -12.80 19.88
CA ASN A 167 19.00 -11.41 19.49
C ASN A 167 18.13 -10.42 20.28
N TYR A 168 17.26 -10.91 21.16
CA TYR A 168 16.45 -10.07 22.05
C TYR A 168 17.32 -9.24 23.00
N ARG A 169 17.03 -7.95 23.12
CA ARG A 169 17.64 -7.02 24.08
C ARG A 169 16.56 -6.17 24.74
N TRP A 170 16.80 -5.74 25.97
CA TRP A 170 15.92 -4.82 26.71
C TRP A 170 16.66 -3.52 27.00
N ASN A 171 16.10 -2.40 26.56
CA ASN A 171 16.62 -1.08 26.90
C ASN A 171 15.95 -0.58 28.18
N VAL A 172 16.74 -0.46 29.24
CA VAL A 172 16.26 -0.05 30.57
C VAL A 172 15.77 1.40 30.60
N SER A 173 16.40 2.32 29.84
CA SER A 173 16.04 3.74 29.90
C SER A 173 14.74 4.03 29.17
N SER A 174 14.49 3.39 28.02
CA SER A 174 13.23 3.51 27.30
C SER A 174 12.14 2.58 27.82
N SER A 175 12.51 1.52 28.57
CA SER A 175 11.63 0.41 28.95
C SER A 175 10.99 -0.26 27.74
N THR A 176 11.78 -0.49 26.69
CA THR A 176 11.36 -1.15 25.45
C THR A 176 12.33 -2.25 25.05
N PRO A 177 11.84 -3.31 24.36
CA PRO A 177 12.72 -4.27 23.73
C PRO A 177 13.31 -3.73 22.42
N TYR A 178 14.41 -4.33 22.00
CA TYR A 178 14.92 -4.20 20.64
C TYR A 178 15.64 -5.48 20.19
N ILE A 179 15.83 -5.63 18.88
CA ILE A 179 16.56 -6.76 18.28
C ILE A 179 17.71 -6.19 17.45
N THR A 180 18.90 -6.76 17.57
CA THR A 180 20.01 -6.49 16.64
C THR A 180 20.19 -7.72 15.75
N TYR A 181 20.12 -7.54 14.45
CA TYR A 181 20.18 -8.63 13.46
C TYR A 181 21.20 -8.31 12.38
N GLN A 182 22.08 -9.26 12.06
CA GLN A 182 22.93 -9.19 10.87
C GLN A 182 22.45 -10.23 9.86
N ASN A 183 22.06 -9.77 8.68
CA ASN A 183 21.58 -10.65 7.64
C ASN A 183 22.74 -11.50 7.10
N PRO A 184 22.62 -12.84 7.07
CA PRO A 184 23.72 -13.71 6.66
C PRO A 184 23.99 -13.71 5.14
N VAL A 185 23.03 -13.24 4.32
CA VAL A 185 23.12 -13.19 2.86
C VAL A 185 23.76 -11.88 2.41
N THR A 186 23.24 -10.75 2.91
CA THR A 186 23.66 -9.40 2.48
C THR A 186 24.75 -8.81 3.37
N ASN A 187 25.01 -9.42 4.53
CA ASN A 187 25.87 -8.88 5.59
C ASN A 187 25.42 -7.53 6.16
N LEU A 188 24.23 -7.05 5.77
CA LEU A 188 23.63 -5.83 6.29
C LEU A 188 23.16 -6.03 7.72
N SER A 189 23.39 -5.02 8.55
CA SER A 189 22.94 -5.01 9.95
C SER A 189 21.66 -4.20 10.09
N TYR A 190 20.79 -4.65 10.99
CA TYR A 190 19.50 -4.04 11.27
C TYR A 190 19.30 -3.92 12.78
N GLN A 191 18.58 -2.89 13.19
CA GLN A 191 18.05 -2.77 14.54
C GLN A 191 16.53 -2.64 14.48
N ILE A 192 15.84 -3.47 15.25
CA ILE A 192 14.39 -3.55 15.30
C ILE A 192 13.94 -2.99 16.64
N GLN A 193 13.22 -1.87 16.62
CA GLN A 193 12.75 -1.14 17.78
C GLN A 193 11.24 -1.31 17.86
N TYR A 194 10.73 -1.86 18.95
CA TYR A 194 9.32 -2.27 19.03
C TYR A 194 8.81 -2.29 20.46
N ASP A 195 7.53 -2.57 20.59
CA ASP A 195 6.85 -2.78 21.85
C ASP A 195 6.36 -4.21 21.98
N ASP A 196 6.45 -4.77 23.18
CA ASP A 196 5.95 -6.10 23.53
C ASP A 196 4.98 -6.01 24.73
N PRO A 197 4.33 -7.12 25.12
CA PRO A 197 3.41 -7.10 26.26
C PRO A 197 4.03 -6.52 27.55
N GLN A 198 5.34 -6.67 27.77
CA GLN A 198 6.03 -6.15 28.94
C GLN A 198 6.18 -4.63 28.87
N SER A 199 6.66 -4.07 27.76
CA SER A 199 6.81 -2.61 27.61
C SER A 199 5.46 -1.89 27.54
N LEU A 200 4.48 -2.49 26.86
CA LEU A 200 3.12 -1.95 26.79
C LEU A 200 2.48 -1.87 28.17
N LYS A 201 2.62 -2.92 28.99
CA LYS A 201 2.11 -2.91 30.36
C LYS A 201 2.65 -1.75 31.19
N ILE A 202 3.94 -1.42 31.06
CA ILE A 202 4.56 -0.30 31.78
C ILE A 202 3.88 1.03 31.40
N LYS A 203 3.51 1.21 30.13
CA LYS A 203 2.84 2.43 29.64
C LYS A 203 1.36 2.47 29.99
N TYR A 204 0.69 1.32 29.98
CA TYR A 204 -0.67 1.22 30.49
C TYR A 204 -0.75 1.60 31.97
N ASP A 205 0.22 1.14 32.77
CA ASP A 205 0.34 1.50 34.19
C ASP A 205 0.67 3.00 34.36
N LEU A 206 1.40 3.62 33.42
CA LEU A 206 1.62 5.08 33.38
C LEU A 206 0.29 5.84 33.18
N ALA A 207 -0.56 5.40 32.24
CA ALA A 207 -1.86 6.01 32.01
C ALA A 207 -2.77 5.95 33.24
N ASP A 208 -2.82 4.81 33.92
CA ASP A 208 -3.56 4.64 35.18
C ASP A 208 -3.00 5.56 36.28
N LYS A 209 -1.68 5.60 36.44
CA LYS A 209 -0.99 6.46 37.42
C LYS A 209 -1.27 7.95 37.19
N MET A 210 -1.39 8.37 35.93
CA MET A 210 -1.70 9.75 35.56
C MET A 210 -3.22 10.06 35.57
N GLY A 211 -4.06 9.06 35.89
CA GLY A 211 -5.51 9.21 35.95
C GLY A 211 -6.13 9.54 34.59
N LEU A 212 -5.54 9.03 33.50
CA LEU A 212 -6.03 9.27 32.16
C LEU A 212 -7.38 8.58 31.92
N ARG A 213 -8.12 9.01 30.89
CA ARG A 213 -9.41 8.41 30.52
C ARG A 213 -9.28 6.93 30.17
N GLY A 214 -8.15 6.55 29.58
CA GLY A 214 -7.87 5.17 29.19
C GLY A 214 -6.65 5.04 28.28
N VAL A 215 -6.56 3.90 27.62
CA VAL A 215 -5.48 3.54 26.71
C VAL A 215 -6.04 3.11 25.36
N GLY A 216 -5.22 3.25 24.32
CA GLY A 216 -5.52 2.94 22.94
C GLY A 216 -4.35 2.28 22.24
N MET A 217 -4.57 1.69 21.07
CA MET A 217 -3.54 1.01 20.29
C MET A 217 -3.65 1.36 18.81
N TRP A 218 -2.50 1.57 18.15
CA TRP A 218 -2.37 1.58 16.71
C TRP A 218 -1.51 0.39 16.27
N ASN A 219 -2.02 -0.58 15.51
CA ASN A 219 -3.45 -0.86 15.41
C ASN A 219 -3.76 -2.30 15.80
N ILE A 220 -5.05 -2.56 16.02
CA ILE A 220 -5.52 -3.84 16.54
C ILE A 220 -5.27 -5.00 15.57
N ASP A 221 -5.10 -4.72 14.28
CA ASP A 221 -4.87 -5.71 13.22
C ASP A 221 -3.41 -6.15 13.13
N SER A 222 -2.50 -5.51 13.89
CA SER A 222 -1.07 -5.85 13.92
C SER A 222 -0.73 -7.19 14.61
N LEU A 223 -1.74 -8.01 14.92
CA LEU A 223 -1.60 -9.33 15.58
C LEU A 223 -1.98 -10.48 14.64
N ASP A 224 -1.58 -11.70 15.03
CA ASP A 224 -2.12 -12.91 14.40
C ASP A 224 -3.54 -13.16 14.89
N TYR A 225 -4.52 -13.22 13.99
CA TYR A 225 -5.90 -13.63 14.32
C TYR A 225 -6.21 -15.08 13.94
N SER A 226 -5.24 -15.84 13.43
CA SER A 226 -5.43 -17.27 13.13
C SER A 226 -5.70 -18.09 14.39
N ASP A 227 -6.33 -19.24 14.20
CA ASP A 227 -6.51 -20.25 15.25
C ASP A 227 -5.24 -21.12 15.47
N SER A 228 -4.06 -20.63 15.06
CA SER A 228 -2.80 -21.26 15.40
C SER A 228 -2.49 -21.12 16.90
N SER A 229 -1.66 -22.00 17.44
CA SER A 229 -1.18 -21.88 18.83
C SER A 229 -0.37 -20.60 19.04
N VAL A 230 0.43 -20.21 18.04
CA VAL A 230 1.21 -18.96 18.06
C VAL A 230 0.28 -17.76 18.07
N GLY A 231 -0.73 -17.74 17.20
CA GLY A 231 -1.63 -16.61 17.12
C GLY A 231 -2.48 -16.41 18.37
N ARG A 232 -3.01 -17.50 18.95
CA ARG A 232 -3.66 -17.44 20.27
C ARG A 232 -2.72 -16.87 21.34
N ALA A 233 -1.48 -17.35 21.40
CA ALA A 233 -0.53 -16.88 22.40
C ALA A 233 -0.20 -15.38 22.26
N ILE A 234 -0.05 -14.88 21.04
CA ILE A 234 0.16 -13.45 20.76
C ILE A 234 -1.04 -12.63 21.25
N ARG A 235 -2.26 -13.04 20.89
CA ARG A 235 -3.49 -12.34 21.32
C ARG A 235 -3.64 -12.35 22.84
N ASP A 236 -3.51 -13.51 23.47
CA ASP A 236 -3.64 -13.65 24.92
C ASP A 236 -2.62 -12.75 25.65
N ALA A 237 -1.38 -12.65 25.15
CA ALA A 237 -0.36 -11.81 25.75
C ALA A 237 -0.61 -10.30 25.54
N MET A 238 -0.93 -9.87 24.31
CA MET A 238 -1.13 -8.46 23.97
C MET A 238 -2.42 -7.89 24.58
N PHE A 239 -3.54 -8.61 24.47
CA PHE A 239 -4.78 -8.23 25.13
C PHE A 239 -4.69 -8.41 26.65
N GLY A 240 -3.96 -9.42 27.13
CA GLY A 240 -3.72 -9.63 28.57
C GLY A 240 -2.88 -8.55 29.23
N ALA A 241 -2.12 -7.76 28.45
CA ALA A 241 -1.38 -6.62 28.97
C ALA A 241 -2.28 -5.41 29.28
N LEU A 242 -3.45 -5.30 28.63
CA LEU A 242 -4.36 -4.16 28.81
C LEU A 242 -4.85 -4.04 30.27
N PRO A 243 -5.16 -2.81 30.74
CA PRO A 243 -5.77 -2.61 32.05
C PRO A 243 -7.08 -3.40 32.19
N SER A 244 -7.28 -4.04 33.34
CA SER A 244 -8.53 -4.73 33.65
C SER A 244 -9.63 -3.70 33.95
N TYR A 245 -10.47 -3.39 32.97
CA TYR A 245 -11.71 -2.66 33.20
C TYR A 245 -12.82 -3.64 33.59
N ASN A 246 -13.57 -3.35 34.66
CA ASN A 246 -14.70 -4.15 35.13
C ASN A 246 -15.87 -4.13 34.12
N GLY A 247 -15.73 -4.88 33.03
CA GLY A 247 -16.80 -5.23 32.09
C GLY A 247 -17.16 -6.71 32.23
N PRO A 248 -18.37 -7.13 31.81
CA PRO A 248 -18.75 -8.54 31.86
C PRO A 248 -17.78 -9.37 31.01
N ASN A 249 -17.08 -10.32 31.64
CA ASN A 249 -16.24 -11.31 30.99
C ASN A 249 -17.04 -12.04 29.90
N ARG A 250 -16.81 -11.67 28.63
CA ARG A 250 -17.22 -12.49 27.50
C ARG A 250 -16.05 -13.37 27.13
N THR A 251 -16.14 -14.64 27.50
CA THR A 251 -15.23 -15.67 27.02
C THR A 251 -15.45 -15.84 25.51
N PHE A 252 -14.45 -15.45 24.72
CA PHE A 252 -14.40 -15.80 23.31
C PHE A 252 -14.02 -17.28 23.20
N ALA A 253 -15.00 -18.10 22.83
CA ALA A 253 -14.74 -19.49 22.45
C ALA A 253 -14.05 -19.47 21.07
N GLY A 254 -12.75 -19.77 21.06
CA GLY A 254 -12.00 -19.98 19.82
C GLY A 254 -12.60 -21.14 19.03
N SER A 255 -12.97 -20.89 17.78
CA SER A 255 -13.33 -21.93 16.83
C SER A 255 -12.09 -22.75 16.48
N SER A 256 -12.24 -24.06 16.42
CA SER A 256 -11.18 -24.96 15.97
C SER A 256 -11.07 -24.93 14.44
N GLY A 257 -9.84 -24.92 13.93
CA GLY A 257 -9.48 -24.97 12.52
C GLY A 257 -10.16 -26.10 11.74
N LEU A 258 -11.33 -25.78 11.20
CA LEU A 258 -11.97 -26.50 10.13
C LEU A 258 -11.46 -25.89 8.83
N LYS A 259 -11.10 -26.74 7.85
CA LYS A 259 -10.99 -26.31 6.45
C LYS A 259 -12.20 -25.43 6.15
N SER A 260 -11.97 -24.23 5.62
CA SER A 260 -13.06 -23.33 5.25
C SER A 260 -14.06 -24.12 4.39
N LYS A 261 -15.34 -24.02 4.74
CA LYS A 261 -16.38 -24.60 3.88
C LYS A 261 -16.49 -23.70 2.66
N CYS A 262 -16.67 -24.30 1.48
CA CYS A 262 -16.89 -23.54 0.25
C CYS A 262 -17.99 -22.49 0.47
N PRO A 263 -17.70 -21.19 0.27
CA PRO A 263 -18.67 -20.12 0.49
C PRO A 263 -19.63 -19.94 -0.69
N CYS A 264 -19.36 -20.55 -1.84
CA CYS A 264 -20.13 -20.37 -3.05
C CYS A 264 -21.48 -21.10 -3.02
N SER A 265 -22.48 -20.53 -3.68
CA SER A 265 -23.79 -21.15 -3.85
C SER A 265 -23.72 -22.45 -4.67
N ASN A 266 -22.79 -22.54 -5.62
CA ASN A 266 -22.38 -23.78 -6.27
C ASN A 266 -21.01 -24.23 -5.72
N PRO A 267 -20.93 -25.39 -5.02
CA PRO A 267 -19.67 -25.91 -4.49
C PRO A 267 -18.58 -26.15 -5.55
N ASP A 268 -18.95 -26.38 -6.81
CA ASP A 268 -17.99 -26.61 -7.88
C ASP A 268 -17.12 -25.38 -8.19
N TRP A 269 -17.61 -24.17 -7.86
CA TRP A 269 -16.85 -22.94 -8.05
C TRP A 269 -15.69 -22.81 -7.06
N CYS A 270 -15.64 -23.62 -6.00
CA CYS A 270 -14.48 -23.69 -5.13
C CYS A 270 -13.37 -24.62 -5.64
N ASN A 271 -13.60 -25.31 -6.77
CA ASN A 271 -12.56 -26.13 -7.40
C ASN A 271 -11.59 -25.23 -8.18
N PRO A 272 -10.28 -25.54 -8.18
CA PRO A 272 -9.30 -24.78 -8.94
C PRO A 272 -9.59 -24.76 -10.45
N ILE A 273 -9.35 -23.62 -11.09
CA ILE A 273 -9.45 -23.52 -12.54
C ILE A 273 -8.24 -24.20 -13.19
N THR A 274 -8.50 -25.26 -13.96
CA THR A 274 -7.44 -26.17 -14.46
C THR A 274 -6.81 -25.74 -15.80
N ASP A 275 -7.40 -24.78 -16.52
CA ASP A 275 -6.88 -24.32 -17.82
C ASP A 275 -5.69 -23.37 -17.67
N THR A 276 -4.48 -23.90 -17.59
CA THR A 276 -3.24 -23.14 -17.35
C THR A 276 -2.59 -22.58 -18.63
N LYS A 277 -3.18 -22.84 -19.81
CA LYS A 277 -2.57 -22.52 -21.12
C LYS A 277 -3.31 -21.45 -21.92
N ARG A 278 -4.49 -21.01 -21.46
CA ARG A 278 -5.22 -19.91 -22.11
C ARG A 278 -4.39 -18.63 -22.18
N LYS A 279 -4.71 -17.83 -23.19
CA LYS A 279 -4.24 -16.44 -23.29
C LYS A 279 -4.88 -15.61 -22.18
N GLU A 280 -4.19 -14.57 -21.73
CA GLU A 280 -4.59 -13.79 -20.56
C GLU A 280 -5.23 -12.44 -20.94
N VAL A 281 -6.29 -12.11 -20.20
CA VAL A 281 -6.79 -10.75 -19.95
C VAL A 281 -6.75 -10.59 -18.43
N TYR A 282 -5.65 -10.03 -17.94
CA TYR A 282 -5.30 -10.01 -16.53
C TYR A 282 -5.58 -8.65 -15.89
N ALA A 283 -6.51 -8.58 -14.93
CA ALA A 283 -7.02 -7.34 -14.36
C ALA A 283 -6.69 -7.19 -12.87
N PHE A 284 -6.09 -6.06 -12.50
CA PHE A 284 -5.98 -5.65 -11.10
C PHE A 284 -7.29 -5.01 -10.64
N CYS A 285 -7.79 -5.46 -9.49
CA CYS A 285 -9.00 -4.95 -8.84
C CYS A 285 -8.65 -4.43 -7.43
N LEU A 286 -8.73 -3.12 -7.28
CA LEU A 286 -8.41 -2.35 -6.07
C LEU A 286 -9.65 -2.11 -5.21
N ALA A 287 -10.83 -2.01 -5.83
CA ALA A 287 -12.07 -1.77 -5.09
C ALA A 287 -12.67 -3.08 -4.56
N ASN A 288 -12.84 -3.19 -3.25
CA ASN A 288 -13.62 -4.24 -2.61
C ASN A 288 -15.11 -3.87 -2.60
N ASP A 289 -15.71 -3.68 -3.78
CA ASP A 289 -17.08 -3.15 -3.95
C ASP A 289 -17.92 -3.99 -4.93
N GLU A 290 -19.00 -4.58 -4.43
CA GLU A 290 -19.93 -5.38 -5.24
C GLU A 290 -20.62 -4.59 -6.35
N ASN A 291 -20.76 -3.27 -6.21
CA ASN A 291 -21.35 -2.43 -7.24
C ASN A 291 -20.44 -2.30 -8.47
N TYR A 292 -19.14 -2.55 -8.34
CA TYR A 292 -18.16 -2.46 -9.42
C TYR A 292 -18.11 -3.78 -10.17
N TRP A 293 -17.73 -4.86 -9.47
CA TRP A 293 -17.47 -6.14 -10.15
C TRP A 293 -18.70 -6.83 -10.71
N ASN A 294 -19.91 -6.51 -10.24
CA ASN A 294 -21.15 -6.96 -10.88
C ASN A 294 -21.36 -6.36 -12.29
N LYS A 295 -20.57 -5.35 -12.66
CA LYS A 295 -20.64 -4.64 -13.95
C LYS A 295 -19.38 -4.84 -14.80
N PHE A 296 -18.46 -5.72 -14.38
CA PHE A 296 -17.34 -6.13 -15.24
C PHE A 296 -17.86 -6.95 -16.43
N ASP A 297 -17.20 -6.82 -17.57
CA ASP A 297 -17.43 -7.74 -18.70
C ASP A 297 -16.65 -9.04 -18.47
N TRP A 298 -17.26 -9.96 -17.71
CA TRP A 298 -16.70 -11.28 -17.40
C TRP A 298 -16.45 -12.15 -18.63
N SER A 299 -16.98 -11.80 -19.82
CA SER A 299 -16.67 -12.50 -21.07
C SER A 299 -15.30 -12.14 -21.65
N LYS A 300 -14.63 -11.13 -21.07
CA LYS A 300 -13.30 -10.66 -21.50
C LYS A 300 -12.20 -11.14 -20.58
N ILE A 301 -12.44 -11.10 -19.27
CA ILE A 301 -11.42 -11.26 -18.23
C ILE A 301 -11.06 -12.74 -18.05
N THR A 302 -9.78 -13.05 -17.82
CA THR A 302 -9.32 -14.41 -17.52
C THR A 302 -8.75 -14.53 -16.12
N THR A 303 -8.22 -13.46 -15.54
CA THR A 303 -7.74 -13.43 -14.16
C THR A 303 -8.03 -12.08 -13.52
N ILE A 304 -8.47 -12.11 -12.27
CA ILE A 304 -8.56 -10.96 -11.36
C ILE A 304 -7.46 -11.09 -10.29
N CYS A 305 -6.66 -10.05 -10.11
CA CYS A 305 -5.77 -9.88 -8.96
C CYS A 305 -6.44 -8.95 -7.95
N MET A 306 -6.75 -9.44 -6.76
CA MET A 306 -7.27 -8.60 -5.67
C MET A 306 -6.11 -7.83 -5.02
N TYR A 307 -6.15 -6.51 -5.12
CA TYR A 307 -5.10 -5.64 -4.60
C TYR A 307 -5.42 -5.21 -3.16
N GLY A 308 -4.69 -5.76 -2.19
CA GLY A 308 -4.78 -5.36 -0.78
C GLY A 308 -5.98 -5.91 0.01
N TYR A 309 -6.75 -6.85 -0.56
CA TYR A 309 -7.84 -7.53 0.15
C TYR A 309 -8.07 -8.95 -0.38
N VAL A 310 -8.87 -9.74 0.35
CA VAL A 310 -9.41 -11.02 -0.10
C VAL A 310 -10.92 -11.02 0.11
N ASN A 311 -11.69 -11.34 -0.93
CA ASN A 311 -13.15 -11.38 -0.86
C ASN A 311 -13.69 -12.64 -1.55
N THR A 312 -14.31 -13.53 -0.78
CA THR A 312 -14.82 -14.80 -1.30
C THR A 312 -16.09 -14.66 -2.16
N SER A 313 -16.87 -13.59 -2.01
CA SER A 313 -18.00 -13.29 -2.91
C SER A 313 -17.49 -12.97 -4.33
N LEU A 314 -16.46 -12.13 -4.45
CA LEU A 314 -15.81 -11.86 -5.74
C LEU A 314 -15.15 -13.13 -6.30
N MET A 315 -14.48 -13.94 -5.47
CA MET A 315 -13.95 -15.24 -5.90
C MET A 315 -15.04 -16.14 -6.51
N CYS A 316 -16.17 -16.31 -5.80
CA CYS A 316 -17.28 -17.12 -6.31
C CYS A 316 -17.86 -16.57 -7.61
N LEU A 317 -18.02 -15.25 -7.74
CA LEU A 317 -18.50 -14.60 -8.96
C LEU A 317 -17.53 -14.85 -10.12
N ALA A 318 -16.23 -14.60 -9.93
CA ALA A 318 -15.22 -14.83 -10.96
C ALA A 318 -15.18 -16.30 -11.41
N HIS A 319 -15.19 -17.25 -10.46
CA HIS A 319 -15.16 -18.68 -10.77
C HIS A 319 -16.45 -19.14 -11.48
N SER A 320 -17.60 -18.52 -11.21
CA SER A 320 -18.83 -18.78 -11.96
C SER A 320 -18.71 -18.45 -13.45
N HIS A 321 -17.78 -17.57 -13.80
CA HIS A 321 -17.42 -17.18 -15.16
C HIS A 321 -16.12 -17.83 -15.67
N ASN A 322 -15.57 -18.82 -14.95
CA ASN A 322 -14.30 -19.48 -15.27
C ASN A 322 -13.08 -18.51 -15.31
N VAL A 323 -13.17 -17.43 -14.52
CA VAL A 323 -12.12 -16.43 -14.32
C VAL A 323 -11.34 -16.74 -13.06
N ARG A 324 -10.01 -16.74 -13.17
CA ARG A 324 -9.13 -17.00 -12.02
C ARG A 324 -9.13 -15.84 -11.05
N VAL A 325 -8.89 -16.13 -9.77
CA VAL A 325 -8.63 -15.10 -8.77
C VAL A 325 -7.30 -15.35 -8.08
N VAL A 326 -6.43 -14.36 -8.06
CA VAL A 326 -5.14 -14.41 -7.35
C VAL A 326 -5.04 -13.30 -6.32
N SER A 327 -4.33 -13.57 -5.22
CA SER A 327 -3.99 -12.53 -4.25
C SER A 327 -2.74 -11.77 -4.67
N LEU A 328 -2.60 -10.54 -4.19
CA LEU A 328 -1.37 -9.77 -4.33
C LEU A 328 -0.35 -10.17 -3.25
N GLY A 329 0.89 -10.42 -3.67
CA GLY A 329 2.03 -10.74 -2.81
C GLY A 329 3.00 -9.57 -2.75
N ILE A 330 2.79 -8.67 -1.79
CA ILE A 330 3.77 -7.62 -1.45
C ILE A 330 4.76 -8.20 -0.44
N VAL A 331 6.05 -7.95 -0.68
CA VAL A 331 7.12 -8.52 0.14
C VAL A 331 8.06 -7.44 0.63
N GLN A 332 8.30 -7.43 1.94
CA GLN A 332 9.28 -6.57 2.57
C GLN A 332 10.71 -7.07 2.31
N LEU A 333 11.66 -6.15 2.14
CA LEU A 333 13.06 -6.48 1.85
C LEU A 333 13.62 -7.51 2.84
N ILE A 334 13.44 -7.29 4.15
CA ILE A 334 13.98 -8.18 5.19
C ILE A 334 13.44 -9.61 5.10
N THR A 335 12.17 -9.78 4.72
CA THR A 335 11.55 -11.09 4.44
C THR A 335 12.24 -11.76 3.28
N MET A 336 12.43 -11.03 2.19
CA MET A 336 13.06 -11.54 0.97
C MET A 336 14.51 -12.00 1.20
N ILE A 337 15.31 -11.21 1.90
CA ILE A 337 16.74 -11.52 2.14
C ILE A 337 16.98 -12.49 3.31
N THR A 338 15.93 -12.92 4.03
CA THR A 338 16.05 -13.83 5.18
C THR A 338 15.34 -15.15 4.89
N PRO A 339 16.06 -16.25 4.58
CA PRO A 339 15.45 -17.51 4.14
C PRO A 339 14.37 -18.07 5.07
N ALA A 340 14.56 -17.99 6.40
CA ALA A 340 13.55 -18.44 7.36
C ALA A 340 12.25 -17.63 7.28
N LEU A 341 12.34 -16.32 7.02
CA LEU A 341 11.18 -15.47 6.84
C LEU A 341 10.49 -15.72 5.49
N ARG A 342 11.24 -16.09 4.45
CA ARG A 342 10.63 -16.52 3.18
C ARG A 342 9.76 -17.76 3.39
N GLU A 343 10.25 -18.77 4.09
CA GLU A 343 9.48 -20.00 4.35
C GLU A 343 8.18 -19.72 5.11
N ILE A 344 8.25 -18.87 6.14
CA ILE A 344 7.07 -18.43 6.91
C ILE A 344 6.09 -17.69 6.00
N TRP A 345 6.56 -16.68 5.26
CA TRP A 345 5.72 -15.89 4.37
C TRP A 345 5.08 -16.73 3.28
N ILE A 346 5.81 -17.65 2.65
CA ILE A 346 5.30 -18.57 1.62
C ILE A 346 4.17 -19.43 2.18
N SER A 347 4.38 -19.99 3.37
CA SER A 347 3.38 -20.85 4.03
C SER A 347 2.10 -20.06 4.33
N GLU A 348 2.23 -18.81 4.75
CA GLU A 348 1.09 -17.92 5.02
C GLU A 348 0.33 -17.55 3.75
N GLN A 349 1.03 -17.18 2.67
CA GLN A 349 0.38 -16.88 1.40
C GLN A 349 -0.35 -18.12 0.85
N LEU A 350 0.27 -19.30 0.95
CA LEU A 350 -0.37 -20.54 0.54
C LEU A 350 -1.62 -20.83 1.37
N GLN A 351 -1.58 -20.61 2.68
CA GLN A 351 -2.73 -20.79 3.56
C GLN A 351 -3.86 -19.81 3.21
N ILE A 352 -3.55 -18.53 2.98
CA ILE A 352 -4.54 -17.52 2.52
C ILE A 352 -5.22 -17.99 1.23
N VAL A 353 -4.43 -18.43 0.25
CA VAL A 353 -4.94 -18.89 -1.04
C VAL A 353 -5.82 -20.14 -0.89
N GLN A 354 -5.41 -21.10 -0.05
CA GLN A 354 -6.20 -22.31 0.22
C GLN A 354 -7.49 -22.03 0.97
N ASP A 355 -7.45 -21.23 2.03
CA ASP A 355 -8.62 -20.95 2.88
C ASP A 355 -9.67 -20.11 2.15
N ASN A 356 -9.26 -19.36 1.13
CA ASN A 356 -10.15 -18.50 0.35
C ASN A 356 -10.42 -19.03 -1.06
N PHE A 357 -10.00 -20.26 -1.38
CA PHE A 357 -10.21 -20.92 -2.67
C PHE A 357 -9.70 -20.12 -3.88
N LEU A 358 -8.60 -19.39 -3.69
CA LEU A 358 -7.97 -18.61 -4.76
C LEU A 358 -7.11 -19.52 -5.66
N ASP A 359 -6.82 -19.05 -6.85
CA ASP A 359 -6.03 -19.76 -7.86
C ASP A 359 -4.54 -19.43 -7.81
N GLY A 360 -4.05 -18.55 -6.93
CA GLY A 360 -2.61 -18.28 -6.83
C GLY A 360 -2.26 -16.88 -6.35
N LEU A 361 -1.12 -16.38 -6.82
CA LEU A 361 -0.45 -15.21 -6.26
C LEU A 361 0.26 -14.38 -7.35
N ASN A 362 0.18 -13.06 -7.24
CA ASN A 362 0.93 -12.12 -8.06
C ASN A 362 1.95 -11.36 -7.22
N PHE A 363 3.23 -11.46 -7.55
CA PHE A 363 4.26 -10.65 -6.90
C PHE A 363 4.27 -9.24 -7.47
N ASP A 364 4.22 -8.27 -6.57
CA ASP A 364 4.38 -6.85 -6.89
C ASP A 364 5.49 -6.26 -6.01
N VAL A 365 6.72 -6.32 -6.52
CA VAL A 365 7.93 -5.85 -5.83
C VAL A 365 8.63 -4.81 -6.70
N GLU A 366 8.35 -3.54 -6.41
CA GLU A 366 8.83 -2.38 -7.17
C GLU A 366 10.06 -1.70 -6.56
N MET A 367 10.98 -2.49 -5.99
CA MET A 367 12.20 -1.94 -5.39
C MET A 367 13.20 -1.45 -6.44
N THR A 368 13.96 -0.41 -6.10
CA THR A 368 15.19 -0.07 -6.84
C THR A 368 16.31 -1.04 -6.45
N ILE A 369 16.80 -1.84 -7.40
CA ILE A 369 17.96 -2.72 -7.26
C ILE A 369 18.98 -2.33 -8.34
N THR A 370 20.17 -1.93 -7.91
CA THR A 370 21.30 -1.67 -8.82
C THR A 370 22.05 -2.97 -9.16
N PRO A 371 22.80 -3.03 -10.28
CA PRO A 371 23.61 -4.21 -10.63
C PRO A 371 24.63 -4.62 -9.56
N GLN A 372 24.97 -3.73 -8.63
CA GLN A 372 25.88 -4.01 -7.52
C GLN A 372 25.19 -4.78 -6.38
N GLN A 373 23.87 -4.74 -6.28
CA GLN A 373 23.08 -5.40 -5.23
C GLN A 373 22.59 -6.78 -5.69
N LYS A 374 23.51 -7.57 -6.25
CA LYS A 374 23.17 -8.87 -6.85
C LYS A 374 22.55 -9.82 -5.83
N GLU A 375 23.00 -9.78 -4.59
CA GLU A 375 22.48 -10.56 -3.47
C GLU A 375 20.99 -10.30 -3.18
N ILE A 376 20.50 -9.08 -3.41
CA ILE A 376 19.09 -8.73 -3.26
C ILE A 376 18.29 -9.28 -4.45
N SER A 377 18.82 -9.16 -5.67
CA SER A 377 18.24 -9.73 -6.89
C SER A 377 18.13 -11.26 -6.82
N ASP A 378 19.18 -11.92 -6.33
CA ASP A 378 19.23 -13.37 -6.12
C ASP A 378 18.24 -13.80 -5.03
N ALA A 379 18.11 -13.03 -3.94
CA ALA A 379 17.14 -13.29 -2.89
C ALA A 379 15.69 -13.17 -3.37
N TYR A 380 15.39 -12.21 -4.25
CA TYR A 380 14.08 -12.10 -4.87
C TYR A 380 13.77 -13.30 -5.76
N THR A 381 14.72 -13.68 -6.60
CA THR A 381 14.61 -14.86 -7.47
C THR A 381 14.39 -16.14 -6.65
N ALA A 382 15.11 -16.29 -5.53
CA ALA A 382 14.93 -17.41 -4.61
C ALA A 382 13.52 -17.43 -4.01
N LEU A 383 13.01 -16.28 -3.52
CA LEU A 383 11.66 -16.18 -2.99
C LEU A 383 10.60 -16.62 -4.02
N VAL A 384 10.68 -16.07 -5.23
CA VAL A 384 9.72 -16.38 -6.30
C VAL A 384 9.79 -17.86 -6.69
N THR A 385 10.99 -18.43 -6.77
CA THR A 385 11.21 -19.85 -7.07
C THR A 385 10.67 -20.77 -5.97
N GLU A 386 10.97 -20.47 -4.71
CA GLU A 386 10.49 -21.22 -3.54
C GLU A 386 8.96 -21.16 -3.45
N THR A 387 8.38 -19.98 -3.67
CA THR A 387 6.92 -19.77 -3.67
C THR A 387 6.25 -20.57 -4.77
N SER A 388 6.73 -20.45 -6.02
CA SER A 388 6.18 -21.21 -7.14
C SER A 388 6.26 -22.72 -6.91
N THR A 389 7.39 -23.21 -6.38
CA THR A 389 7.56 -24.62 -6.04
C THR A 389 6.56 -25.08 -4.97
N ALA A 390 6.39 -24.31 -3.89
CA ALA A 390 5.46 -24.64 -2.81
C ALA A 390 4.00 -24.62 -3.29
N PHE A 391 3.63 -23.59 -4.07
CA PHE A 391 2.29 -23.43 -4.62
C PHE A 391 1.96 -24.54 -5.61
N LYS A 392 2.81 -24.82 -6.61
CA LYS A 392 2.55 -25.90 -7.59
C LYS A 392 2.49 -27.28 -6.93
N LYS A 393 3.22 -27.50 -5.84
CA LYS A 393 3.16 -28.75 -5.06
C LYS A 393 1.82 -28.90 -4.34
N ALA A 394 1.28 -27.83 -3.76
CA ALA A 394 0.04 -27.85 -2.97
C ALA A 394 -1.22 -27.66 -3.82
N LEU A 395 -1.10 -26.90 -4.91
CA LEU A 395 -2.14 -26.45 -5.83
C LEU A 395 -1.60 -26.58 -7.27
N PRO A 396 -1.69 -27.76 -7.91
CA PRO A 396 -1.05 -28.04 -9.20
C PRO A 396 -1.42 -27.09 -10.35
N TYR A 397 -2.58 -26.44 -10.26
CA TYR A 397 -3.10 -25.50 -11.25
C TYR A 397 -2.95 -24.04 -10.85
N SER A 398 -2.21 -23.74 -9.77
CA SER A 398 -2.06 -22.37 -9.30
C SER A 398 -1.42 -21.47 -10.37
N GLN A 399 -1.79 -20.20 -10.43
CA GLN A 399 -1.19 -19.19 -11.29
C GLN A 399 -0.29 -18.28 -10.46
N ILE A 400 1.00 -18.24 -10.81
CA ILE A 400 1.99 -17.34 -10.20
C ILE A 400 2.45 -16.35 -11.25
N SER A 401 2.45 -15.07 -10.94
CA SER A 401 2.94 -14.02 -11.83
C SER A 401 3.82 -13.01 -11.09
N VAL A 402 4.58 -12.22 -11.85
CA VAL A 402 5.42 -11.15 -11.32
C VAL A 402 5.22 -9.89 -12.15
N ASP A 403 4.93 -8.79 -11.48
CA ASP A 403 4.92 -7.46 -12.10
C ASP A 403 6.35 -6.99 -12.33
N VAL A 404 6.62 -6.52 -13.54
CA VAL A 404 7.94 -6.08 -13.97
C VAL A 404 7.85 -4.76 -14.74
N ILE A 405 8.85 -3.90 -14.59
CA ILE A 405 8.89 -2.60 -15.24
C ILE A 405 8.94 -2.70 -16.78
N HIS A 406 8.70 -1.60 -17.48
CA HIS A 406 8.73 -1.58 -18.95
C HIS A 406 10.12 -1.77 -19.59
N ASP A 407 11.24 -1.82 -18.85
CA ASP A 407 12.58 -2.01 -19.45
C ASP A 407 13.39 -3.11 -18.73
N ALA A 408 13.56 -4.25 -19.41
CA ALA A 408 14.35 -5.37 -18.89
C ALA A 408 15.86 -5.07 -18.75
N PHE A 409 16.36 -3.94 -19.27
CA PHE A 409 17.74 -3.50 -19.17
C PHE A 409 17.95 -2.31 -18.22
N SER A 410 16.92 -1.90 -17.48
CA SER A 410 17.04 -0.82 -16.50
C SER A 410 18.11 -1.15 -15.46
N LYS A 411 19.00 -0.17 -15.22
CA LYS A 411 20.01 -0.26 -14.15
C LYS A 411 19.45 0.11 -12.78
N LEU A 412 18.22 0.62 -12.72
CA LEU A 412 17.54 0.94 -11.47
C LEU A 412 16.72 -0.25 -10.95
N CYS A 413 16.38 -1.20 -11.82
CA CYS A 413 15.63 -2.40 -11.47
C CYS A 413 16.32 -3.63 -12.10
N ALA A 414 17.55 -3.91 -11.65
CA ALA A 414 18.41 -4.96 -12.16
C ALA A 414 18.04 -6.36 -11.60
N TYR A 415 16.78 -6.77 -11.80
CA TYR A 415 16.29 -8.10 -11.48
C TYR A 415 16.80 -9.17 -12.46
N ASP A 416 16.92 -10.42 -12.03
CA ASP A 416 17.15 -11.56 -12.93
C ASP A 416 15.84 -11.96 -13.64
N TYR A 417 15.41 -11.13 -14.59
CA TYR A 417 14.17 -11.36 -15.35
C TYR A 417 14.09 -12.74 -16.02
N PRO A 418 15.17 -13.29 -16.61
CA PRO A 418 15.15 -14.65 -17.15
C PRO A 418 14.87 -15.71 -16.09
N ALA A 419 15.50 -15.63 -14.91
CA ALA A 419 15.25 -16.56 -13.82
C ALA A 419 13.84 -16.40 -13.23
N LEU A 420 13.36 -15.16 -13.07
CA LEU A 420 11.98 -14.89 -12.65
C LEU A 420 10.98 -15.49 -13.64
N ALA A 421 11.14 -15.24 -14.93
CA ALA A 421 10.26 -15.81 -15.97
C ALA A 421 10.27 -17.34 -15.94
N ALA A 422 11.41 -17.97 -15.70
CA ALA A 422 11.51 -19.43 -15.57
C ALA A 422 10.76 -19.98 -14.34
N ALA A 423 10.65 -19.20 -13.27
CA ALA A 423 10.01 -19.61 -12.02
C ALA A 423 8.48 -19.46 -12.02
N VAL A 424 7.92 -18.48 -12.74
CA VAL A 424 6.47 -18.15 -12.67
C VAL A 424 5.68 -18.62 -13.89
N ASP A 425 4.37 -18.38 -13.98
CA ASP A 425 3.58 -18.67 -15.18
C ASP A 425 3.82 -17.60 -16.27
N PHE A 426 3.88 -16.32 -15.89
CA PHE A 426 4.27 -15.20 -16.76
C PHE A 426 4.74 -13.97 -15.97
N LEU A 427 5.44 -13.08 -16.66
CA LEU A 427 5.72 -11.71 -16.23
C LEU A 427 4.62 -10.79 -16.76
N PHE A 428 4.09 -9.93 -15.90
CA PHE A 428 3.19 -8.86 -16.26
C PHE A 428 4.02 -7.58 -16.45
N ILE A 429 4.18 -7.16 -17.70
CA ILE A 429 4.97 -5.97 -18.03
C ILE A 429 4.11 -4.74 -17.78
N MET A 430 4.51 -3.92 -16.83
CA MET A 430 3.93 -2.61 -16.55
C MET A 430 4.39 -1.60 -17.62
N ALA A 431 3.80 -1.68 -18.81
CA ALA A 431 4.10 -0.81 -19.95
C ALA A 431 3.38 0.54 -19.80
N TYR A 432 3.67 1.22 -18.69
CA TYR A 432 3.15 2.54 -18.30
C TYR A 432 4.14 3.24 -17.36
N ASP A 433 3.78 4.46 -16.94
CA ASP A 433 4.62 5.36 -16.14
C ASP A 433 5.99 5.66 -16.78
N GLU A 434 6.06 5.56 -18.11
CA GLU A 434 7.30 5.71 -18.89
C GLU A 434 7.90 7.12 -18.74
N TYR A 435 7.03 8.12 -18.64
CA TYR A 435 7.37 9.50 -18.29
C TYR A 435 6.94 9.82 -16.85
N GLY A 436 5.73 9.36 -16.51
CA GLY A 436 5.18 9.35 -15.15
C GLY A 436 5.31 10.68 -14.43
N PHE A 437 5.85 10.62 -13.21
CA PHE A 437 6.05 11.77 -12.34
C PHE A 437 7.17 12.72 -12.81
N SER A 438 8.13 12.21 -13.59
CA SER A 438 9.43 12.88 -13.81
C SER A 438 9.39 13.97 -14.89
N GLN A 439 8.62 13.77 -15.96
CA GLN A 439 8.56 14.69 -17.09
C GLN A 439 7.21 14.59 -17.82
N VAL A 440 6.83 15.63 -18.57
CA VAL A 440 5.62 15.58 -19.40
C VAL A 440 5.84 14.61 -20.55
N GLY A 441 4.93 13.65 -20.71
CA GLY A 441 4.88 12.80 -21.89
C GLY A 441 3.77 11.75 -21.79
N PRO A 442 3.60 10.93 -22.83
CA PRO A 442 2.63 9.85 -22.84
C PRO A 442 2.82 8.92 -21.64
N ASN A 443 1.72 8.49 -21.02
CA ASN A 443 1.79 7.53 -19.92
C ASN A 443 2.30 6.16 -20.41
N SER A 444 1.80 5.73 -21.58
CA SER A 444 2.34 4.58 -22.30
C SER A 444 2.53 4.93 -23.78
N ASP A 445 3.73 5.29 -24.19
CA ASP A 445 4.09 5.58 -25.58
C ASP A 445 4.19 4.28 -26.38
N PHE A 446 3.53 4.21 -27.53
CA PHE A 446 3.56 3.01 -28.39
C PHE A 446 4.97 2.57 -28.78
N THR A 447 5.88 3.51 -29.05
CA THR A 447 7.27 3.22 -29.42
C THR A 447 8.02 2.60 -28.24
N ILE A 448 7.87 3.16 -27.04
CA ILE A 448 8.50 2.64 -25.82
C ILE A 448 7.88 1.30 -25.44
N THR A 449 6.55 1.17 -25.48
CA THR A 449 5.83 -0.10 -25.29
C THR A 449 6.34 -1.19 -26.25
N ASN A 450 6.58 -0.86 -27.53
CA ASN A 450 7.14 -1.81 -28.49
C ASN A 450 8.60 -2.18 -28.16
N GLN A 451 9.41 -1.21 -27.74
CA GLN A 451 10.79 -1.44 -27.28
C GLN A 451 10.83 -2.27 -25.99
N SER A 452 9.86 -2.08 -25.10
CA SER A 452 9.67 -2.84 -23.87
C SER A 452 9.57 -4.33 -24.17
N ILE A 453 8.65 -4.70 -25.08
CA ILE A 453 8.49 -6.09 -25.53
C ILE A 453 9.81 -6.63 -26.11
N ASP A 454 10.46 -5.86 -26.98
CA ASP A 454 11.75 -6.25 -27.56
C ASP A 454 12.85 -6.44 -26.51
N SER A 455 12.83 -5.68 -25.40
CA SER A 455 13.81 -5.81 -24.32
C SER A 455 13.73 -7.16 -23.61
N TYR A 456 12.51 -7.59 -23.25
CA TYR A 456 12.29 -8.90 -22.61
C TYR A 456 12.64 -10.07 -23.54
N ILE A 457 12.28 -9.97 -24.83
CA ILE A 457 12.65 -10.98 -25.83
C ILE A 457 14.18 -11.07 -25.98
N LYS A 458 14.88 -9.93 -26.03
CA LYS A 458 16.36 -9.88 -26.10
C LYS A 458 17.03 -10.43 -24.84
N SER A 459 16.36 -10.36 -23.70
CA SER A 459 16.74 -11.05 -22.45
C SER A 459 16.43 -12.55 -22.46
N ASN A 460 16.12 -13.14 -23.61
CA ASN A 460 15.87 -14.57 -23.79
C ASN A 460 14.62 -15.08 -23.04
N ILE A 461 13.59 -14.24 -22.94
CA ILE A 461 12.28 -14.60 -22.37
C ILE A 461 11.31 -14.85 -23.52
N SER A 462 10.65 -16.01 -23.50
CA SER A 462 9.69 -16.39 -24.53
C SER A 462 8.42 -15.53 -24.46
N THR A 463 7.80 -15.25 -25.60
CA THR A 463 6.61 -14.37 -25.66
C THR A 463 5.38 -14.96 -24.96
N ASP A 464 5.29 -16.30 -24.85
CA ASP A 464 4.29 -16.99 -24.04
C ASP A 464 4.52 -16.85 -22.52
N LYS A 465 5.55 -16.11 -22.09
CA LYS A 465 5.82 -15.74 -20.70
C LYS A 465 5.52 -14.28 -20.41
N LEU A 466 4.98 -13.52 -21.37
CA LEU A 466 4.81 -12.08 -21.25
C LEU A 466 3.34 -11.69 -21.41
N VAL A 467 2.82 -10.94 -20.43
CA VAL A 467 1.51 -10.28 -20.48
C VAL A 467 1.76 -8.78 -20.52
N LEU A 468 1.16 -8.06 -21.49
CA LEU A 468 1.34 -6.62 -21.63
C LEU A 468 0.29 -5.86 -20.80
N GLY A 469 0.71 -5.27 -19.68
CA GLY A 469 -0.12 -4.40 -18.86
C GLY A 469 -0.19 -2.98 -19.40
N LEU A 470 -1.39 -2.42 -19.46
CA LEU A 470 -1.63 -1.05 -19.95
C LEU A 470 -2.43 -0.21 -18.93
N PRO A 471 -2.26 1.12 -18.93
CA PRO A 471 -2.88 1.97 -17.92
C PRO A 471 -4.30 2.37 -18.31
N TRP A 472 -5.22 2.28 -17.36
CA TRP A 472 -6.55 2.90 -17.41
C TRP A 472 -6.56 4.19 -16.57
N TYR A 473 -5.48 4.96 -16.69
CA TYR A 473 -5.27 6.24 -16.02
C TYR A 473 -4.29 7.09 -16.83
N GLY A 474 -4.06 8.31 -16.38
CA GLY A 474 -3.06 9.19 -16.94
C GLY A 474 -2.51 10.17 -15.93
N TYR A 475 -1.77 11.15 -16.43
CA TYR A 475 -1.13 12.19 -15.63
C TYR A 475 -1.61 13.57 -16.05
N ILE A 476 -1.76 14.46 -15.06
CA ILE A 476 -1.95 15.89 -15.27
C ILE A 476 -0.66 16.61 -14.88
N TYR A 477 -0.09 17.35 -15.83
CA TYR A 477 1.15 18.10 -15.69
C TYR A 477 0.87 19.60 -15.65
N GLU A 478 1.35 20.30 -14.63
CA GLU A 478 1.33 21.77 -14.61
C GLU A 478 2.40 22.33 -15.55
N CYS A 479 1.97 23.05 -16.58
CA CYS A 479 2.85 23.67 -17.55
C CYS A 479 3.39 25.00 -17.02
N ALA A 480 4.70 25.10 -16.84
CA ALA A 480 5.36 26.39 -16.62
C ALA A 480 5.37 27.23 -17.90
N LYS A 481 5.44 26.55 -19.06
CA LYS A 481 5.32 27.15 -20.38
C LYS A 481 4.62 26.18 -21.32
N LEU A 482 3.73 26.71 -22.14
CA LEU A 482 3.10 26.01 -23.23
C LEU A 482 3.41 26.76 -24.53
N ILE A 483 4.05 26.10 -25.48
CA ILE A 483 4.18 26.61 -26.86
C ILE A 483 3.50 25.60 -27.76
N GLU A 484 2.45 26.04 -28.46
CA GLU A 484 1.53 25.17 -29.19
C GLU A 484 0.95 24.11 -28.24
N ASP A 485 1.38 22.86 -28.37
CA ASP A 485 0.97 21.74 -27.51
C ASP A 485 2.17 21.12 -26.75
N ASN A 486 3.31 21.80 -26.72
CA ASN A 486 4.49 21.36 -25.97
C ASN A 486 4.52 22.02 -24.59
N CYS A 487 4.22 21.22 -23.57
CA CYS A 487 4.20 21.61 -22.17
C CYS A 487 5.55 21.33 -21.51
N THR A 488 6.19 22.35 -20.95
CA THR A 488 7.41 22.20 -20.13
C THR A 488 7.10 22.47 -18.68
N MET A 489 7.50 21.56 -17.78
CA MET A 489 7.39 21.76 -16.33
C MET A 489 8.51 22.65 -15.78
N ASN A 490 8.28 23.22 -14.61
CA ASN A 490 9.36 23.79 -13.80
C ASN A 490 10.22 22.65 -13.24
N SER A 491 11.55 22.78 -13.26
CA SER A 491 12.46 21.79 -12.68
C SER A 491 12.16 21.53 -11.21
N SER A 492 11.68 22.53 -10.45
CA SER A 492 11.29 22.36 -9.05
C SER A 492 10.03 21.53 -8.84
N LYS A 493 9.26 21.25 -9.90
CA LYS A 493 8.04 20.42 -9.89
C LYS A 493 8.22 19.06 -10.54
N GLN A 494 9.40 18.73 -11.04
CA GLN A 494 9.70 17.38 -11.52
C GLN A 494 9.55 16.38 -10.37
N GLY A 495 8.83 15.29 -10.61
CA GLY A 495 8.49 14.31 -9.57
C GLY A 495 7.24 14.65 -8.76
N GLN A 496 6.55 15.77 -9.03
CA GLN A 496 5.35 16.21 -8.29
C GLN A 496 4.06 16.15 -9.12
N SER A 497 4.10 15.56 -10.33
CA SER A 497 2.92 15.38 -11.18
C SER A 497 1.91 14.44 -10.51
N GLN A 498 0.63 14.52 -10.86
CA GLN A 498 -0.42 13.73 -10.21
C GLN A 498 -1.10 12.77 -11.19
N GLN A 499 -1.26 11.53 -10.73
CA GLN A 499 -1.97 10.47 -11.42
C GLN A 499 -3.48 10.64 -11.25
N TYR A 500 -4.25 10.40 -12.31
CA TYR A 500 -5.71 10.48 -12.31
C TYR A 500 -6.33 9.32 -13.09
N ILE A 501 -7.34 8.69 -12.49
CA ILE A 501 -8.09 7.56 -13.08
C ILE A 501 -8.84 7.97 -14.36
N TYR A 502 -9.04 7.03 -15.28
CA TYR A 502 -9.61 7.30 -16.61
C TYR A 502 -10.96 8.03 -16.56
N VAL A 503 -11.89 7.60 -15.71
CA VAL A 503 -13.21 8.25 -15.57
C VAL A 503 -13.09 9.75 -15.25
N THR A 504 -12.12 10.14 -14.42
CA THR A 504 -11.90 11.54 -14.04
C THR A 504 -11.39 12.35 -15.24
N LEU A 505 -10.43 11.80 -15.98
CA LEU A 505 -9.85 12.46 -17.15
C LEU A 505 -10.87 12.63 -18.29
N VAL A 506 -11.70 11.61 -18.54
CA VAL A 506 -12.75 11.69 -19.56
C VAL A 506 -13.83 12.68 -19.16
N LYS A 507 -14.28 12.69 -17.90
CA LYS A 507 -15.26 13.69 -17.42
C LYS A 507 -14.73 15.11 -17.58
N LEU A 508 -13.44 15.33 -17.34
CA LEU A 508 -12.80 16.61 -17.59
C LEU A 508 -12.82 16.97 -19.09
N LEU A 509 -12.41 16.05 -19.97
CA LEU A 509 -12.42 16.27 -21.42
C LEU A 509 -13.85 16.50 -21.98
N GLU A 510 -14.88 15.86 -21.42
CA GLU A 510 -16.27 16.07 -21.83
C GLU A 510 -16.73 17.53 -21.69
N THR A 511 -16.10 18.30 -20.79
CA THR A 511 -16.41 19.74 -20.64
C THR A 511 -15.76 20.61 -21.74
N MET A 512 -14.80 20.06 -22.46
CA MET A 512 -13.99 20.75 -23.49
C MET A 512 -13.56 19.78 -24.62
N PRO A 513 -14.53 19.15 -25.31
CA PRO A 513 -14.25 18.08 -26.27
C PRO A 513 -13.38 18.54 -27.46
N GLU A 514 -13.41 19.83 -27.80
CA GLU A 514 -12.58 20.43 -28.85
C GLU A 514 -11.08 20.46 -28.52
N LYS A 515 -10.70 20.18 -27.26
CA LYS A 515 -9.31 20.13 -26.80
C LYS A 515 -8.65 18.77 -27.04
N TYR A 516 -9.39 17.73 -27.41
CA TYR A 516 -8.81 16.43 -27.74
C TYR A 516 -7.76 16.56 -28.85
N ARG A 517 -6.58 15.99 -28.61
CA ARG A 517 -5.49 15.87 -29.56
C ARG A 517 -5.00 14.43 -29.62
N TRP A 518 -4.42 14.05 -30.75
CA TRP A 518 -3.84 12.74 -30.98
C TRP A 518 -2.38 12.91 -31.40
N ASN A 519 -1.47 12.24 -30.68
CA ASN A 519 -0.08 12.16 -31.09
C ASN A 519 0.12 10.91 -31.97
N VAL A 520 0.53 11.12 -33.21
CA VAL A 520 0.69 10.04 -34.21
C VAL A 520 1.92 9.17 -33.98
N THR A 521 2.90 9.65 -33.21
CA THR A 521 4.15 8.91 -32.92
C THR A 521 3.95 8.02 -31.70
N SER A 522 3.44 8.57 -30.61
CA SER A 522 3.17 7.81 -29.38
C SER A 522 1.89 6.97 -29.49
N CYS A 523 1.04 7.26 -30.48
CA CYS A 523 -0.31 6.71 -30.61
C CYS A 523 -1.14 6.87 -29.33
N THR A 524 -1.05 8.04 -28.68
CA THR A 524 -1.82 8.36 -27.48
C THR A 524 -2.62 9.66 -27.62
N PRO A 525 -3.76 9.77 -26.94
CA PRO A 525 -4.46 11.04 -26.79
C PRO A 525 -3.77 11.95 -25.77
N TYR A 526 -3.96 13.25 -25.94
CA TYR A 526 -3.64 14.26 -24.92
C TYR A 526 -4.57 15.45 -25.08
N PHE A 527 -4.62 16.32 -24.08
CA PHE A 527 -5.26 17.63 -24.21
C PHE A 527 -4.63 18.63 -23.25
N THR A 528 -4.82 19.92 -23.54
CA THR A 528 -4.26 21.02 -22.76
C THR A 528 -5.38 21.99 -22.39
N TYR A 529 -5.39 22.48 -21.14
CA TYR A 529 -6.40 23.40 -20.65
C TYR A 529 -5.82 24.39 -19.63
N THR A 530 -6.56 25.47 -19.38
CA THR A 530 -6.22 26.47 -18.36
C THR A 530 -7.36 26.53 -17.34
N ASN A 531 -7.04 26.43 -16.05
CA ASN A 531 -8.00 26.48 -14.97
C ASN A 531 -8.68 27.85 -14.89
N SER A 532 -10.00 27.86 -14.69
CA SER A 532 -10.77 29.04 -14.30
C SER A 532 -11.32 28.86 -12.89
N VAL A 533 -10.60 29.36 -11.88
CA VAL A 533 -10.94 29.54 -10.44
C VAL A 533 -11.51 28.34 -9.64
N GLU A 534 -12.19 27.35 -10.24
CA GLU A 534 -12.86 26.21 -9.59
C GLU A 534 -12.77 24.95 -10.48
N ASP A 535 -11.57 24.40 -10.65
CA ASP A 535 -11.40 23.04 -11.17
C ASP A 535 -10.64 22.14 -10.18
N MET A 536 -10.45 20.87 -10.58
CA MET A 536 -9.86 19.80 -9.77
C MET A 536 -8.51 20.14 -9.11
N MET A 537 -7.80 21.18 -9.55
CA MET A 537 -6.48 21.56 -9.05
C MET A 537 -6.48 22.76 -8.08
N ASN A 538 -7.65 23.39 -7.80
CA ASN A 538 -7.83 24.49 -6.84
C ASN A 538 -6.79 25.64 -6.95
N GLN A 539 -6.27 25.92 -8.14
CA GLN A 539 -5.30 27.00 -8.37
C GLN A 539 -5.59 27.75 -9.66
N ASP A 540 -6.08 28.97 -9.51
CA ASP A 540 -6.56 29.82 -10.60
C ASP A 540 -5.48 30.18 -11.63
N GLY A 541 -5.87 30.25 -12.91
CA GLY A 541 -5.08 30.77 -14.01
C GLY A 541 -3.92 29.89 -14.51
N LYS A 542 -3.80 28.65 -14.02
CA LYS A 542 -2.71 27.73 -14.40
C LYS A 542 -3.05 26.88 -15.61
N THR A 543 -2.04 26.58 -16.42
CA THR A 543 -2.16 25.73 -17.61
C THR A 543 -1.67 24.33 -17.32
N TYR A 544 -2.42 23.33 -17.77
CA TYR A 544 -2.14 21.93 -17.55
C TYR A 544 -2.21 21.13 -18.85
N GLN A 545 -1.36 20.11 -18.97
CA GLN A 545 -1.44 19.11 -20.03
C GLN A 545 -1.76 17.74 -19.44
N VAL A 546 -2.71 17.06 -20.07
CA VAL A 546 -3.17 15.72 -19.67
C VAL A 546 -2.69 14.70 -20.70
N GLN A 547 -2.04 13.64 -20.21
CA GLN A 547 -1.54 12.53 -21.03
C GLN A 547 -2.13 11.23 -20.49
N TYR A 548 -2.78 10.45 -21.35
CA TYR A 548 -3.55 9.27 -20.94
C TYR A 548 -3.75 8.30 -22.09
N ASP A 549 -4.43 7.18 -21.83
CA ASP A 549 -4.86 6.21 -22.82
C ASP A 549 -6.38 6.19 -22.97
N ASP A 550 -6.87 6.05 -24.19
CA ASP A 550 -8.29 5.91 -24.53
C ASP A 550 -8.53 4.56 -25.26
N PRO A 551 -9.79 4.19 -25.57
CA PRO A 551 -10.07 2.94 -26.30
C PRO A 551 -9.28 2.80 -27.61
N LYS A 552 -8.99 3.90 -28.31
CA LYS A 552 -8.28 3.86 -29.59
C LYS A 552 -6.80 3.53 -29.36
N SER A 553 -6.12 4.19 -28.42
CA SER A 553 -4.71 3.91 -28.12
C SER A 553 -4.52 2.52 -27.52
N LEU A 554 -5.42 2.09 -26.62
CA LEU A 554 -5.40 0.76 -26.03
C LEU A 554 -5.58 -0.34 -27.08
N LYS A 555 -6.52 -0.19 -28.02
CA LYS A 555 -6.71 -1.15 -29.11
C LYS A 555 -5.45 -1.37 -29.95
N ILE A 556 -4.74 -0.29 -30.29
CA ILE A 556 -3.49 -0.37 -31.05
C ILE A 556 -2.44 -1.20 -30.30
N LYS A 557 -2.35 -1.05 -28.98
CA LYS A 557 -1.38 -1.76 -28.14
C LYS A 557 -1.80 -3.21 -27.84
N TYR A 558 -3.09 -3.47 -27.69
CA TYR A 558 -3.60 -4.85 -27.61
C TYR A 558 -3.35 -5.62 -28.91
N ASP A 559 -3.52 -4.97 -30.07
CA ASP A 559 -3.18 -5.54 -31.37
C ASP A 559 -1.67 -5.77 -31.51
N LEU A 560 -0.83 -4.87 -30.97
CA LEU A 560 0.61 -5.07 -30.89
C LEU A 560 0.93 -6.34 -30.10
N ALA A 561 0.39 -6.50 -28.89
CA ALA A 561 0.60 -7.69 -28.07
C ALA A 561 0.19 -8.99 -28.80
N ALA A 562 -0.96 -8.97 -29.48
CA ALA A 562 -1.43 -10.08 -30.29
C ALA A 562 -0.48 -10.39 -31.45
N SER A 563 -0.04 -9.37 -32.20
CA SER A 563 0.89 -9.51 -33.34
C SER A 563 2.28 -10.02 -32.93
N ARG A 564 2.70 -9.72 -31.70
CA ARG A 564 3.96 -10.21 -31.11
C ARG A 564 3.80 -11.58 -30.44
N GLY A 565 2.60 -12.17 -30.47
CA GLY A 565 2.34 -13.50 -29.92
C GLY A 565 2.40 -13.58 -28.40
N LEU A 566 2.27 -12.45 -27.69
CA LEU A 566 2.36 -12.40 -26.23
C LEU A 566 1.31 -13.28 -25.57
N ARG A 567 1.58 -13.78 -24.35
CA ARG A 567 0.63 -14.59 -23.57
C ARG A 567 -0.69 -13.88 -23.32
N GLY A 568 -0.69 -12.56 -23.24
CA GLY A 568 -1.92 -11.82 -23.07
C GLY A 568 -1.71 -10.33 -22.92
N VAL A 569 -2.78 -9.69 -22.47
CA VAL A 569 -2.82 -8.27 -22.13
C VAL A 569 -3.41 -8.12 -20.74
N GLY A 570 -3.23 -6.95 -20.15
CA GLY A 570 -3.75 -6.64 -18.84
C GLY A 570 -3.99 -5.15 -18.63
N MET A 571 -4.51 -4.80 -17.47
CA MET A 571 -4.86 -3.42 -17.15
C MET A 571 -4.61 -3.08 -15.68
N TRP A 572 -4.10 -1.88 -15.47
CA TRP A 572 -4.10 -1.19 -14.17
C TRP A 572 -4.99 0.06 -14.26
N ALA A 573 -6.13 0.16 -13.59
CA ALA A 573 -6.87 -0.93 -12.97
C ALA A 573 -8.32 -0.93 -13.45
N ILE A 574 -8.98 -2.09 -13.33
CA ILE A 574 -10.33 -2.31 -13.86
C ILE A 574 -11.37 -1.37 -13.23
N ASP A 575 -11.10 -0.88 -12.02
CA ASP A 575 -11.98 0.00 -11.24
C ASP A 575 -11.95 1.46 -11.71
N TYR A 576 -11.05 1.83 -12.64
CA TYR A 576 -10.82 3.23 -13.05
C TYR A 576 -11.86 3.76 -14.05
N LEU A 577 -12.99 3.07 -14.18
CA LEU A 577 -14.12 3.44 -15.03
C LEU A 577 -15.29 3.98 -14.21
N ASP A 578 -16.28 4.57 -14.87
CA ASP A 578 -17.52 4.97 -14.21
C ASP A 578 -18.43 3.74 -14.03
N TYR A 579 -18.61 3.31 -12.79
CA TYR A 579 -19.50 2.18 -12.42
C TYR A 579 -20.91 2.61 -11.99
N SER A 580 -21.30 3.87 -12.18
CA SER A 580 -22.69 4.31 -11.95
C SER A 580 -23.66 3.66 -12.95
N ASP A 581 -24.94 3.59 -12.56
CA ASP A 581 -26.05 3.09 -13.40
C ASP A 581 -26.53 4.12 -14.44
N THR A 582 -25.62 4.99 -14.89
CA THR A 582 -25.91 5.99 -15.93
C THR A 582 -25.59 5.45 -17.32
N ALA A 583 -26.28 5.95 -18.34
CA ALA A 583 -25.98 5.59 -19.74
C ALA A 583 -24.54 5.93 -20.14
N LYS A 584 -23.98 7.02 -19.56
CA LYS A 584 -22.58 7.40 -19.78
C LYS A 584 -21.61 6.39 -19.16
N GLY A 585 -21.87 5.95 -17.93
CA GLY A 585 -21.05 4.93 -17.28
C GLY A 585 -21.08 3.60 -18.03
N GLU A 586 -22.26 3.17 -18.45
CA GLU A 586 -22.43 1.98 -19.29
C GLU A 586 -21.65 2.09 -20.61
N ALA A 587 -21.77 3.20 -21.33
CA ALA A 587 -21.06 3.43 -22.58
C ALA A 587 -19.53 3.44 -22.39
N MET A 588 -19.03 4.02 -21.29
CA MET A 588 -17.61 4.03 -20.96
C MET A 588 -17.08 2.61 -20.73
N ARG A 589 -17.79 1.80 -19.93
CA ARG A 589 -17.44 0.40 -19.68
C ARG A 589 -17.40 -0.39 -20.99
N GLN A 590 -18.47 -0.31 -21.79
CA GLN A 590 -18.54 -0.99 -23.08
C GLN A 590 -17.39 -0.58 -24.02
N ALA A 591 -17.07 0.71 -24.10
CA ALA A 591 -16.00 1.20 -24.98
C ALA A 591 -14.63 0.64 -24.61
N MET A 592 -14.32 0.55 -23.31
CA MET A 592 -13.03 0.04 -22.79
C MET A 592 -12.95 -1.49 -22.92
N PHE A 593 -13.96 -2.23 -22.44
CA PHE A 593 -13.98 -3.70 -22.53
C PHE A 593 -14.04 -4.22 -23.98
N ALA A 594 -14.66 -3.48 -24.90
CA ALA A 594 -14.72 -3.89 -26.31
C ALA A 594 -13.35 -3.99 -26.99
N GLN A 595 -12.33 -3.29 -26.48
CA GLN A 595 -10.98 -3.34 -27.05
C GLN A 595 -10.19 -4.56 -26.60
N LEU A 596 -10.60 -5.20 -25.49
CA LEU A 596 -9.97 -6.40 -24.98
C LEU A 596 -10.31 -7.62 -25.84
N PRO A 597 -9.37 -8.57 -25.99
CA PRO A 597 -9.63 -9.82 -26.67
C PRO A 597 -10.72 -10.61 -25.92
N SER A 598 -11.50 -11.41 -26.65
CA SER A 598 -12.56 -12.25 -26.05
C SER A 598 -11.99 -13.49 -25.37
N HIS A 599 -12.62 -13.91 -24.26
CA HIS A 599 -12.33 -15.18 -23.60
C HIS A 599 -12.51 -16.35 -24.59
N GLY A 600 -11.41 -17.06 -24.93
CA GLY A 600 -11.40 -18.19 -25.87
C GLY A 600 -11.14 -17.85 -27.35
N GLY A 601 -10.82 -16.59 -27.69
CA GLY A 601 -10.66 -16.12 -29.06
C GLY A 601 -9.24 -15.73 -29.45
N LEU A 602 -8.28 -16.66 -29.38
CA LEU A 602 -7.07 -16.60 -30.22
C LEU A 602 -6.88 -17.98 -30.85
N SER A 603 -7.66 -18.23 -31.91
CA SER A 603 -7.36 -19.31 -32.85
C SER A 603 -5.99 -19.04 -33.48
N PRO A 604 -5.06 -20.02 -33.52
CA PRO A 604 -3.85 -19.86 -34.30
C PRO A 604 -4.25 -19.84 -35.78
N HIS A 605 -4.00 -18.73 -36.45
CA HIS A 605 -3.84 -18.71 -37.89
C HIS A 605 -2.38 -18.54 -38.23
#